data_AF-A0A358R0I0-F1
#
_entry.id   AF-A0A358R0I0-F1
#
_cell.length_a   1.000
_cell.length_b   1.000
_cell.length_c   1.000
_cell.angle_alpha   90.00
_cell.angle_beta   90.00
_cell.angle_gamma   90.00
#
_symmetry.space_group_name_H-M   'P 1'
#
loop_
_entity.id
_entity.type
_entity.pdbx_description
1 polymer ?
#
loop_
_entity_poly.entity_id
_entity_poly.type
_entity_poly.pdbx_seq_one_letter_code
_entity_poly.pdbx_strand_id
1 'polypeptide(L)'
;MSVTSRAYEPGLEGELSAPFKKLFKSIKGLFVNKEISRFARLYHMDFSYGLIPNTAVSDFANISKITSLYSGDCYVYLFQQAHYQGWYRIVGPGERIETDQCESLIVSLNPISLDEVQRTARAPEFCWEMSGPMYLMHFYAAYRYA
;
A
#
# COMPACT_ATOMS: atom_id res chain seq x y z
N MET A 1 71.60 -18.11 -20.47
CA MET A 1 71.85 -17.29 -19.28
C MET A 1 70.96 -16.06 -19.34
N SER A 2 69.96 -15.95 -18.46
CA SER A 2 69.61 -14.73 -17.71
C SER A 2 68.38 -15.05 -16.84
N VAL A 3 68.54 -14.81 -15.54
CA VAL A 3 67.53 -14.89 -14.48
C VAL A 3 67.36 -13.48 -13.94
N THR A 4 66.13 -13.06 -13.66
CA THR A 4 65.65 -12.09 -12.64
C THR A 4 64.25 -11.59 -13.07
N SER A 5 63.29 -11.18 -12.23
CA SER A 5 62.93 -11.40 -10.82
C SER A 5 61.65 -10.57 -10.54
N ARG A 6 60.67 -11.16 -9.83
CA ARG A 6 59.68 -10.59 -8.87
C ARG A 6 58.86 -9.30 -9.14
N ALA A 7 57.53 -9.42 -8.95
CA ALA A 7 56.65 -8.68 -8.00
C ALA A 7 55.26 -9.42 -7.94
N TYR A 8 54.74 -9.99 -6.83
CA TYR A 8 53.96 -9.42 -5.67
C TYR A 8 52.71 -8.64 -6.15
N GLU A 9 51.42 -8.90 -5.81
CA GLU A 9 50.72 -9.35 -4.57
C GLU A 9 49.34 -10.04 -4.84
N PRO A 10 48.72 -10.66 -3.80
CA PRO A 10 47.53 -11.49 -3.90
C PRO A 10 46.22 -10.69 -3.74
N GLY A 11 45.28 -10.87 -4.67
CA GLY A 11 43.90 -10.44 -4.51
C GLY A 11 43.10 -11.51 -3.76
N LEU A 12 42.52 -11.14 -2.64
CA LEU A 12 41.53 -11.90 -1.86
C LEU A 12 40.33 -12.36 -2.71
N GLU A 13 40.48 -13.47 -3.42
CA GLU A 13 39.34 -14.20 -3.99
C GLU A 13 38.93 -15.29 -3.01
N GLY A 14 38.24 -14.86 -1.95
CA GLY A 14 37.37 -15.76 -1.19
C GLY A 14 36.19 -16.14 -2.07
N GLU A 15 36.38 -17.11 -2.97
CA GLU A 15 35.30 -17.76 -3.69
C GLU A 15 34.40 -18.50 -2.69
N LEU A 16 33.34 -17.83 -2.24
CA LEU A 16 32.27 -18.48 -1.48
C LEU A 16 31.67 -19.58 -2.35
N SER A 17 31.84 -20.83 -1.88
CA SER A 17 31.48 -22.04 -2.59
C SER A 17 29.99 -22.10 -2.95
N ALA A 18 29.71 -22.76 -4.09
CA ALA A 18 28.39 -22.90 -4.72
C ALA A 18 27.20 -23.31 -3.81
N PRO A 19 27.34 -24.11 -2.73
CA PRO A 19 26.17 -24.47 -1.90
C PRO A 19 25.55 -23.28 -1.17
N PHE A 20 26.32 -22.24 -0.82
CA PHE A 20 25.77 -21.05 -0.16
C PHE A 20 24.91 -20.20 -1.10
N LYS A 21 25.24 -20.11 -2.40
CA LYS A 21 24.43 -19.36 -3.37
C LYS A 21 23.02 -19.93 -3.55
N LYS A 22 22.84 -21.26 -3.46
CA LYS A 22 21.50 -21.91 -3.52
C LYS A 22 20.71 -21.73 -2.23
N LEU A 23 21.37 -21.77 -1.07
CA LEU A 23 20.72 -21.52 0.22
C LEU A 23 20.21 -20.07 0.29
N PHE A 24 21.01 -19.10 -0.15
CA PHE A 24 20.58 -17.70 -0.22
C PHE A 24 19.48 -17.44 -1.25
N LYS A 25 19.39 -18.21 -2.35
CA LYS A 25 18.29 -18.05 -3.32
C LYS A 25 16.95 -18.54 -2.75
N SER A 26 16.97 -19.61 -1.95
CA SER A 26 15.77 -20.08 -1.24
C SER A 26 15.38 -19.14 -0.09
N ILE A 27 16.36 -18.55 0.59
CA ILE A 27 16.13 -17.54 1.64
C ILE A 27 15.64 -16.22 1.02
N LYS A 28 16.14 -15.80 -0.16
CA LYS A 28 15.63 -14.61 -0.87
C LYS A 28 14.16 -14.74 -1.30
N GLY A 29 13.66 -15.96 -1.52
CA GLY A 29 12.23 -16.21 -1.75
C GLY A 29 11.38 -16.17 -0.48
N LEU A 30 11.96 -16.55 0.67
CA LEU A 30 11.32 -16.52 1.99
C LEU A 30 11.37 -15.14 2.66
N PHE A 31 12.26 -14.26 2.23
CA PHE A 31 12.32 -12.83 2.58
C PHE A 31 11.70 -11.93 1.51
N VAL A 32 10.81 -12.47 0.67
CA VAL A 32 9.76 -11.65 0.05
C VAL A 32 8.84 -11.26 1.19
N ASN A 33 9.15 -10.12 1.81
CA ASN A 33 8.46 -9.44 2.90
C ASN A 33 7.06 -10.00 3.14
N LYS A 34 6.97 -10.96 4.06
CA LYS A 34 5.72 -11.33 4.73
C LYS A 34 5.36 -10.23 5.74
N GLU A 35 5.61 -8.96 5.40
CA GLU A 35 4.71 -7.88 5.75
C GLU A 35 3.42 -8.15 4.97
N ILE A 36 2.66 -9.13 5.43
CA ILE A 36 1.21 -9.12 5.25
C ILE A 36 0.82 -7.75 5.82
N SER A 37 0.63 -6.77 4.94
CA SER A 37 0.36 -5.42 5.41
C SER A 37 -1.01 -5.48 6.04
N ARG A 38 -1.04 -5.49 7.39
CA ARG A 38 -2.29 -5.42 8.17
C ARG A 38 -3.20 -4.30 7.66
N PHE A 39 -2.57 -3.26 7.13
CA PHE A 39 -3.20 -2.07 6.59
C PHE A 39 -3.49 -2.23 5.09
N ALA A 40 -4.69 -1.79 4.69
CA ALA A 40 -4.99 -1.51 3.29
C ALA A 40 -4.00 -0.47 2.74
N ARG A 41 -3.80 -0.44 1.43
CA ARG A 41 -2.90 0.48 0.75
C ARG A 41 -3.55 0.98 -0.54
N LEU A 42 -3.56 2.30 -0.70
CA LEU A 42 -3.97 2.97 -1.92
C LEU A 42 -2.76 3.30 -2.76
N TYR A 43 -2.91 3.11 -4.06
CA TYR A 43 -1.92 3.43 -5.06
C TYR A 43 -2.48 4.49 -5.99
N HIS A 44 -1.70 5.53 -6.16
CA HIS A 44 -1.81 6.54 -7.18
C HIS A 44 -0.71 6.25 -8.22
N MET A 45 -0.73 6.94 -9.37
CA MET A 45 0.22 6.69 -10.47
C MET A 45 1.68 6.56 -10.00
N ASP A 46 2.18 7.55 -9.25
CA ASP A 46 3.57 7.70 -8.86
C ASP A 46 3.83 7.53 -7.35
N PHE A 47 2.78 7.43 -6.52
CA PHE A 47 2.92 7.25 -5.08
C PHE A 47 1.86 6.33 -4.49
N SER A 48 2.12 5.85 -3.27
CA SER A 48 1.17 5.03 -2.51
C SER A 48 1.26 5.30 -1.02
N TYR A 49 0.17 5.04 -0.31
CA TYR A 49 0.13 5.20 1.15
C TYR A 49 -0.81 4.17 1.79
N GLY A 50 -0.51 3.86 3.05
CA GLY A 50 -1.34 2.96 3.86
C GLY A 50 -2.62 3.64 4.33
N LEU A 51 -3.67 2.85 4.46
CA LEU A 51 -4.95 3.23 5.01
C LEU A 51 -5.07 2.74 6.46
N ILE A 52 -5.35 3.68 7.35
CA ILE A 52 -5.63 3.37 8.76
C ILE A 52 -7.05 2.77 8.85
N PRO A 53 -7.24 1.66 9.58
CA PRO A 53 -8.56 1.07 9.71
C PRO A 53 -9.52 1.97 10.48
N ASN A 54 -10.82 1.84 10.23
CA ASN A 54 -11.88 2.69 10.80
C ASN A 54 -11.67 4.18 10.47
N THR A 55 -11.24 4.44 9.23
CA THR A 55 -11.21 5.78 8.65
C THR A 55 -12.10 5.82 7.42
N ALA A 56 -12.58 7.01 7.10
CA ALA A 56 -13.35 7.25 5.91
C ALA A 56 -12.81 8.51 5.20
N VAL A 57 -12.61 8.39 3.89
CA VAL A 57 -12.22 9.50 3.03
C VAL A 57 -13.44 9.95 2.25
N SER A 58 -13.96 11.12 2.54
CA SER A 58 -15.22 11.63 1.98
C SER A 58 -15.08 12.21 0.57
N ASP A 59 -13.88 12.65 0.19
CA ASP A 59 -13.55 13.11 -1.15
C ASP A 59 -12.04 12.96 -1.41
N PHE A 60 -11.65 12.75 -2.67
CA PHE A 60 -10.24 12.80 -3.12
C PHE A 60 -9.92 14.08 -3.90
N ALA A 61 -10.60 15.20 -3.60
CA ALA A 61 -10.43 16.43 -4.36
C ALA A 61 -8.96 16.89 -4.36
N ASN A 62 -8.47 17.29 -5.53
CA ASN A 62 -7.09 17.75 -5.75
C ASN A 62 -6.01 16.69 -5.44
N ILE A 63 -6.36 15.40 -5.41
CA ILE A 63 -5.41 14.30 -5.36
C ILE A 63 -5.35 13.63 -6.73
N SER A 64 -4.19 13.07 -7.07
CA SER A 64 -4.05 12.28 -8.28
C SER A 64 -5.00 11.07 -8.26
N LYS A 65 -5.35 10.60 -9.45
CA LYS A 65 -6.27 9.47 -9.60
C LYS A 65 -5.75 8.21 -8.91
N ILE A 66 -6.61 7.52 -8.18
CA ILE A 66 -6.35 6.18 -7.64
C ILE A 66 -6.29 5.20 -8.82
N THR A 67 -5.27 4.35 -8.84
CA THR A 67 -5.03 3.36 -9.92
C THR A 67 -5.23 1.93 -9.43
N SER A 68 -4.91 1.65 -8.16
CA SER A 68 -5.15 0.35 -7.56
C SER A 68 -5.28 0.42 -6.05
N LEU A 69 -5.84 -0.64 -5.48
CA LEU A 69 -6.02 -0.82 -4.06
C LEU A 69 -5.64 -2.25 -3.66
N TYR A 70 -4.93 -2.37 -2.53
CA TYR A 70 -4.76 -3.63 -1.81
C TYR A 70 -5.43 -3.50 -0.43
N SER A 71 -6.30 -4.43 -0.04
CA SER A 71 -7.13 -4.28 1.16
C SER A 71 -6.46 -4.73 2.46
N GLY A 72 -5.34 -5.47 2.41
CA GLY A 72 -4.71 -5.99 3.63
C GLY A 72 -5.70 -6.82 4.45
N ASP A 73 -5.79 -6.59 5.76
CA ASP A 73 -6.76 -7.27 6.63
C ASP A 73 -8.11 -6.52 6.74
N CYS A 74 -8.33 -5.48 5.94
CA CYS A 74 -9.51 -4.61 6.03
C CYS A 74 -10.56 -4.95 4.97
N TYR A 75 -11.81 -4.60 5.26
CA TYR A 75 -12.82 -4.35 4.25
C TYR A 75 -12.65 -2.92 3.75
N VAL A 76 -12.60 -2.74 2.43
CA VAL A 76 -12.58 -1.41 1.82
C VAL A 76 -13.80 -1.22 0.92
N TYR A 77 -14.53 -0.14 1.17
CA TYR A 77 -15.73 0.23 0.45
C TYR A 77 -15.40 1.42 -0.43
N LEU A 78 -15.43 1.24 -1.73
CA LEU A 78 -15.15 2.27 -2.72
C LEU A 78 -16.45 2.80 -3.29
N PHE A 79 -16.56 4.11 -3.42
CA PHE A 79 -17.72 4.78 -3.99
C PHE A 79 -17.33 5.59 -5.20
N GLN A 80 -18.18 5.54 -6.22
CA GLN A 80 -17.97 6.27 -7.47
C GLN A 80 -17.93 7.78 -7.26
N GLN A 81 -18.70 8.31 -6.30
CA GLN A 81 -18.86 9.74 -6.08
C GLN A 81 -18.39 10.12 -4.66
N ALA A 82 -18.13 11.40 -4.46
CA ALA A 82 -17.83 11.95 -3.14
C ALA A 82 -19.00 11.71 -2.17
N HIS A 83 -18.71 11.79 -0.87
CA HIS A 83 -19.67 11.60 0.21
C HIS A 83 -20.43 10.26 0.16
N TYR A 84 -19.71 9.21 -0.23
CA TYR A 84 -20.18 7.82 -0.21
C TYR A 84 -21.39 7.58 -1.12
N GLN A 85 -21.47 8.31 -2.23
CA GLN A 85 -22.58 8.26 -3.19
C GLN A 85 -22.23 7.48 -4.48
N GLY A 86 -23.26 7.23 -5.28
CA GLY A 86 -23.16 6.50 -6.54
C GLY A 86 -23.11 4.99 -6.35
N TRP A 87 -22.67 4.28 -7.39
CA TRP A 87 -22.41 2.84 -7.24
C TRP A 87 -21.20 2.63 -6.33
N TYR A 88 -21.17 1.48 -5.67
CA TYR A 88 -20.09 1.11 -4.77
C TYR A 88 -19.51 -0.26 -5.11
N ARG A 89 -18.30 -0.50 -4.64
CA ARG A 89 -17.62 -1.80 -4.69
C ARG A 89 -17.04 -2.12 -3.33
N ILE A 90 -17.26 -3.35 -2.88
CA ILE A 90 -16.66 -3.87 -1.65
C ILE A 90 -15.43 -4.67 -2.05
N VAL A 91 -14.30 -4.37 -1.42
CA VAL A 91 -13.04 -5.11 -1.55
C VAL A 91 -12.79 -5.80 -0.22
N GLY A 92 -12.84 -7.13 -0.23
CA GLY A 92 -12.67 -7.95 0.96
C GLY A 92 -11.22 -8.04 1.41
N PRO A 93 -10.94 -8.51 2.63
CA PRO A 93 -9.57 -8.72 3.12
C PRO A 93 -8.73 -9.61 2.19
N GLY A 94 -7.49 -9.21 1.94
CA GLY A 94 -6.51 -9.90 1.12
C GLY A 94 -6.64 -9.67 -0.38
N GLU A 95 -7.65 -8.93 -0.82
CA GLU A 95 -7.89 -8.65 -2.22
C GLU A 95 -7.06 -7.47 -2.75
N ARG A 96 -6.77 -7.55 -4.05
CA ARG A 96 -6.17 -6.46 -4.81
C ARG A 96 -7.02 -6.20 -6.04
N ILE A 97 -7.33 -4.93 -6.29
CA ILE A 97 -8.05 -4.52 -7.48
C ILE A 97 -7.35 -3.34 -8.16
N GLU A 98 -7.52 -3.27 -9.46
CA GLU A 98 -7.34 -2.04 -10.21
C GLU A 98 -8.67 -1.29 -10.19
N THR A 99 -8.61 0.02 -10.04
CA THR A 99 -9.78 0.88 -10.13
C THR A 99 -9.34 2.22 -10.66
N ASP A 100 -10.18 2.79 -11.49
CA ASP A 100 -10.02 4.13 -12.01
C ASP A 100 -11.23 5.01 -11.61
N GLN A 101 -12.07 4.50 -10.71
CA GLN A 101 -13.29 5.14 -10.24
C GLN A 101 -13.38 4.96 -8.72
N CYS A 102 -12.90 5.97 -7.99
CA CYS A 102 -12.97 6.07 -6.54
C CYS A 102 -12.89 7.56 -6.17
N GLU A 103 -14.01 8.14 -5.77
CA GLU A 103 -14.10 9.53 -5.32
C GLU A 103 -14.27 9.63 -3.81
N SER A 104 -14.72 8.56 -3.15
CA SER A 104 -14.71 8.43 -1.70
C SER A 104 -14.58 6.96 -1.27
N LEU A 105 -14.14 6.71 -0.04
CA LEU A 105 -14.03 5.35 0.49
C LEU A 105 -14.15 5.25 2.00
N ILE A 106 -14.47 4.03 2.47
CA ILE A 106 -14.47 3.67 3.89
C ILE A 106 -13.58 2.45 4.09
N VAL A 107 -12.78 2.45 5.15
CA VAL A 107 -11.93 1.33 5.54
C VAL A 107 -12.36 0.86 6.91
N SER A 108 -12.68 -0.42 7.05
CA SER A 108 -13.07 -0.99 8.34
C SER A 108 -12.46 -2.38 8.55
N LEU A 109 -12.21 -2.73 9.81
CA LEU A 109 -11.85 -4.10 10.19
C LEU A 109 -13.05 -5.04 10.18
N ASN A 110 -14.27 -4.50 10.24
CA ASN A 110 -15.50 -5.26 10.30
C ASN A 110 -16.40 -4.92 9.11
N PRO A 111 -17.27 -5.83 8.67
CA PRO A 111 -18.29 -5.50 7.67
C PRO A 111 -19.21 -4.37 8.17
N ILE A 112 -19.55 -3.44 7.28
CA ILE A 112 -20.53 -2.36 7.54
C ILE A 112 -21.75 -2.48 6.64
N SER A 113 -22.89 -1.99 7.12
CA SER A 113 -24.07 -1.75 6.29
C SER A 113 -23.93 -0.44 5.52
N LEU A 114 -24.18 -0.47 4.21
CA LEU A 114 -24.05 0.70 3.35
C LEU A 114 -25.34 1.50 3.19
N ASP A 115 -26.49 0.92 3.52
CA ASP A 115 -27.79 1.58 3.33
C ASP A 115 -27.86 2.91 4.08
N GLU A 116 -27.39 2.93 5.32
CA GLU A 116 -27.36 4.14 6.14
C GLU A 116 -26.31 5.14 5.65
N VAL A 117 -25.13 4.65 5.24
CA VAL A 117 -24.05 5.47 4.70
C VAL A 117 -24.53 6.24 3.47
N GLN A 118 -25.15 5.54 2.51
CA GLN A 118 -25.64 6.16 1.28
C GLN A 118 -26.84 7.08 1.54
N ARG A 119 -27.77 6.69 2.43
CA ARG A 119 -28.93 7.51 2.78
C ARG A 119 -28.55 8.84 3.45
N THR A 120 -27.51 8.84 4.26
CA THR A 120 -27.08 10.03 5.04
C THR A 120 -25.94 10.80 4.39
N ALA A 121 -25.28 10.21 3.38
CA ALA A 121 -24.05 10.72 2.79
C ALA A 121 -22.95 10.98 3.84
N ARG A 122 -22.89 10.12 4.86
CA ARG A 122 -21.94 10.22 5.98
C ARG A 122 -21.29 8.87 6.27
N ALA A 123 -20.07 8.92 6.79
CA ALA A 123 -19.40 7.73 7.28
C ALA A 123 -20.13 7.16 8.52
N PRO A 124 -19.94 5.88 8.84
CA PRO A 124 -20.34 5.32 10.13
C PRO A 124 -19.73 6.12 11.29
N GLU A 125 -20.47 6.29 12.39
CA GLU A 125 -20.05 7.15 13.52
C GLU A 125 -18.70 6.76 14.14
N PHE A 126 -18.32 5.49 14.06
CA PHE A 126 -17.05 4.99 14.58
C PHE A 126 -15.86 5.30 13.66
N CYS A 127 -16.11 5.67 12.40
CA CYS A 127 -15.06 6.00 11.45
C CYS A 127 -14.59 7.44 11.66
N TRP A 128 -13.28 7.65 11.63
CA TRP A 128 -12.75 9.00 11.50
C TRP A 128 -12.88 9.47 10.05
N GLU A 129 -13.86 10.34 9.79
CA GLU A 129 -14.11 10.94 8.49
C GLU A 129 -13.23 12.17 8.23
N MET A 130 -12.67 12.25 7.01
CA MET A 130 -11.86 13.36 6.53
C MET A 130 -11.83 13.42 5.00
N SER A 131 -11.39 14.53 4.42
CA SER A 131 -11.04 14.57 3.00
C SER A 131 -9.69 13.91 2.75
N GLY A 132 -9.42 13.53 1.51
CA GLY A 132 -8.17 12.90 1.11
C GLY A 132 -6.95 13.80 1.41
N PRO A 133 -6.98 15.12 1.12
CA PRO A 133 -5.87 16.00 1.49
C PRO A 133 -5.61 16.03 3.00
N MET A 134 -6.67 16.05 3.83
CA MET A 134 -6.50 15.97 5.28
C MET A 134 -5.92 14.62 5.70
N TYR A 135 -6.37 13.52 5.10
CA TYR A 135 -5.81 12.19 5.35
C TYR A 135 -4.30 12.17 5.10
N LEU A 136 -3.87 12.70 3.96
CA LEU A 136 -2.45 12.77 3.62
C LEU A 136 -1.68 13.68 4.59
N MET A 137 -2.22 14.84 4.97
CA MET A 137 -1.56 15.70 5.97
C MET A 137 -1.39 15.01 7.34
N HIS A 138 -2.37 14.21 7.77
CA HIS A 138 -2.33 13.55 9.08
C HIS A 138 -1.47 12.28 9.09
N PHE A 139 -1.51 11.48 8.02
CA PHE A 139 -0.95 10.13 8.02
C PHE A 139 0.20 9.93 7.04
N TYR A 140 0.45 10.88 6.14
CA TYR A 140 1.51 10.79 5.15
C TYR A 140 2.48 11.97 5.26
N ALA A 141 3.61 11.72 5.93
CA ALA A 141 4.64 12.74 6.19
C ALA A 141 5.19 13.41 4.93
N ALA A 142 5.09 12.80 3.73
CA ALA A 142 5.59 13.41 2.51
C ALA A 142 4.68 14.51 1.93
N TYR A 143 3.40 14.60 2.35
CA TYR A 143 2.54 15.73 1.95
C TYR A 143 2.88 17.04 2.70
N ARG A 144 3.77 16.96 3.70
CA ARG A 144 4.24 18.13 4.45
C ARG A 144 5.24 19.01 3.67
N TYR A 145 5.72 18.53 2.52
CA TYR A 145 6.79 19.16 1.73
C TYR A 145 6.54 19.18 0.22
N ALA A 146 5.31 18.91 -0.24
CA ALA A 146 4.92 18.98 -1.65
C ALA A 146 4.27 20.33 -1.99
#